data_AF-A0A6J8EJI8-F1
#
_entry.id   AF-A0A6J8EJI8-F1
#
_cell.length_a   1.000
_cell.length_b   1.000
_cell.length_c   1.000
_cell.angle_alpha   90.00
_cell.angle_beta   90.00
_cell.angle_gamma   90.00
#
_symmetry.space_group_name_H-M   'P 1'
#
loop_
_entity.id
_entity.type
_entity.pdbx_description
1 polymer ?
#
loop_
_entity_poly.entity_id
_entity_poly.type
_entity_poly.pdbx_seq_one_letter_code
_entity_poly.pdbx_strand_id
1 'polypeptide(L)'
;MSTEGAKRSTGGVAYDYILKPATDNALPRPISPPKEKPITQEEIFRKLKAAEERRQSLEQQKIQFAAKEKNRVQEVLAKSMEEEEKFAREVKAKLRRSLEVTKENRNLQIQALQGKLREHLTKVEEVYKKSDTMAKDLQLEEKITQKLEASEENRNAQIQALLTRLRNHAKHIEDVCKASENISKTSEEKIILKMENALKNREEYYRALQERLKEHEKKIEEVRRNKMSISTGSIQ
;
A
#
# COMPACT_ATOMS: atom_id res chain seq x y z
N MET A 1 2.69 34.84 155.01
CA MET A 1 1.42 35.19 154.33
C MET A 1 1.40 36.69 154.19
N SER A 2 1.19 37.18 152.96
CA SER A 2 1.15 38.61 152.66
C SER A 2 0.06 38.88 151.62
N THR A 3 -0.63 40.00 151.76
CA THR A 3 -1.58 40.52 150.75
C THR A 3 -1.00 41.78 150.15
N GLU A 4 -0.77 41.77 148.84
CA GLU A 4 -0.28 42.94 148.10
C GLU A 4 -1.26 43.32 146.97
N GLY A 5 -1.10 44.54 146.45
CA GLY A 5 -1.77 44.95 145.21
C GLY A 5 -3.29 45.14 145.29
N ALA A 6 -3.86 45.43 146.47
CA ALA A 6 -5.31 45.60 146.64
C ALA A 6 -5.90 46.74 145.77
N LYS A 7 -6.49 46.38 144.63
CA LYS A 7 -7.17 47.31 143.71
C LYS A 7 -8.65 47.38 144.06
N ARG A 8 -9.08 48.56 144.49
CA ARG A 8 -10.50 48.86 144.76
C ARG A 8 -11.18 49.33 143.48
N SER A 9 -12.35 48.79 143.18
CA SER A 9 -13.30 49.35 142.23
C SER A 9 -14.63 49.61 142.95
N THR A 10 -15.56 50.32 142.31
CA THR A 10 -16.83 50.72 142.92
C THR A 10 -17.71 49.53 143.38
N GLY A 11 -17.44 48.32 142.86
CA GLY A 11 -18.17 47.09 143.21
C GLY A 11 -17.43 46.12 144.14
N GLY A 12 -16.21 46.42 144.60
CA GLY A 12 -15.47 45.52 145.48
C GLY A 12 -13.95 45.76 145.51
N VAL A 13 -13.23 44.90 146.22
CA VAL A 13 -11.76 44.95 146.33
C VAL A 13 -11.18 43.62 145.86
N ALA A 14 -10.37 43.66 144.81
CA ALA A 14 -9.53 42.55 144.40
C ALA A 14 -8.14 42.71 145.02
N TYR A 15 -7.61 41.66 145.64
CA TYR A 15 -6.27 41.62 146.20
C TYR A 15 -5.67 40.23 145.94
N ASP A 16 -4.37 40.18 145.68
CA ASP A 16 -3.68 38.92 145.44
C ASP A 16 -3.29 38.30 146.78
N TYR A 17 -3.80 37.08 147.04
CA TYR A 17 -3.58 36.37 148.31
C TYR A 17 -2.48 35.33 148.17
N ILE A 18 -1.27 35.64 148.67
CA ILE A 18 -0.08 34.83 148.49
C ILE A 18 0.18 33.99 149.75
N LEU A 19 -0.21 32.71 149.70
CA LEU A 19 0.00 31.74 150.80
C LEU A 19 1.49 31.41 151.03
N LYS A 20 2.24 31.24 149.95
CA LYS A 20 3.70 31.15 149.91
C LYS A 20 4.20 31.94 148.70
N PRO A 21 5.28 32.74 148.80
CA PRO A 21 5.89 33.36 147.62
C PRO A 21 6.39 32.26 146.66
N ALA A 22 6.36 32.56 145.36
CA ALA A 22 6.91 31.63 144.38
C ALA A 22 8.42 31.47 144.63
N THR A 23 8.89 30.24 144.78
CA THR A 23 10.33 29.93 144.74
C THR A 23 10.86 30.22 143.34
N ASP A 24 11.99 30.92 143.22
CA ASP A 24 12.51 31.53 141.98
C ASP A 24 12.72 30.58 140.77
N ASN A 25 12.65 29.26 140.98
CA ASN A 25 12.73 28.26 139.91
C ASN A 25 11.39 28.09 139.15
N ALA A 26 10.87 29.17 138.58
CA ALA A 26 9.85 29.10 137.54
C ALA A 26 10.51 28.68 136.22
N LEU A 27 10.19 27.48 135.73
CA LEU A 27 10.69 26.99 134.43
C LEU A 27 10.36 27.97 133.30
N PRO A 28 11.26 28.19 132.31
CA PRO A 28 10.99 29.07 131.19
C PRO A 28 9.72 28.66 130.46
N ARG A 29 8.79 29.60 130.25
CA ARG A 29 7.65 29.37 129.35
C ARG A 29 8.17 29.02 127.95
N PRO A 30 7.56 28.06 127.25
CA PRO A 30 7.97 27.72 125.89
C PRO A 30 7.92 28.98 125.02
N ILE A 31 8.99 29.19 124.25
CA ILE A 31 9.14 30.35 123.37
C ILE A 31 7.98 30.34 122.38
N SER A 32 7.16 31.40 122.39
CA SER A 32 6.08 31.55 121.44
C SER A 32 6.64 31.61 120.00
N PRO A 33 5.89 31.10 118.99
CA PRO A 33 6.37 31.10 117.61
C PRO A 33 6.90 32.48 117.20
N PRO A 34 8.03 32.56 116.47
CA PRO A 34 8.59 33.84 116.04
C PRO A 34 7.52 34.67 115.34
N LYS A 35 7.38 35.95 115.73
CA LYS A 35 6.49 36.88 115.03
C LYS A 35 6.92 36.94 113.56
N GLU A 36 6.08 36.43 112.67
CA GLU A 36 6.36 36.46 111.24
C GLU A 36 6.56 37.92 110.79
N LYS A 37 7.54 38.13 109.89
CA LYS A 37 7.77 39.46 109.31
C LYS A 37 6.49 39.88 108.57
N PRO A 38 6.07 41.15 108.66
CA PRO A 38 4.91 41.62 107.90
C PRO A 38 5.20 41.45 106.40
N ILE A 39 4.39 40.63 105.74
CA ILE A 39 4.48 40.37 104.30
C ILE A 39 4.39 41.71 103.56
N THR A 40 5.36 41.98 102.68
CA THR A 40 5.38 43.21 101.91
C THR A 40 4.39 43.15 100.74
N GLN A 41 3.85 44.30 100.34
CA GLN A 41 2.87 44.37 99.25
C GLN A 41 3.42 43.80 97.92
N GLU A 42 4.72 43.94 97.69
CA GLU A 42 5.40 43.38 96.51
C GLU A 42 5.47 41.85 96.54
N GLU A 43 5.66 41.23 97.71
CA GLU A 43 5.59 39.77 97.88
C GLU A 43 4.18 39.23 97.67
N ILE A 44 3.13 39.98 98.04
CA ILE A 44 1.74 39.65 97.72
C ILE A 44 1.54 39.63 96.20
N PHE A 45 1.95 40.69 95.51
CA PHE A 45 1.84 40.76 94.05
C PHE A 45 2.61 39.63 93.35
N ARG A 46 3.83 39.30 93.80
CA ARG A 46 4.58 38.14 93.25
C ARG A 46 3.85 36.81 93.48
N LYS A 47 3.26 36.58 94.66
CA LYS A 47 2.49 35.36 94.95
C LYS A 47 1.22 35.26 94.10
N LEU A 48 0.50 36.36 93.90
CA LEU A 48 -0.68 36.43 93.02
C LEU A 48 -0.30 36.18 91.56
N LYS A 49 0.74 36.86 91.04
CA LYS A 49 1.25 36.67 89.68
C LYS A 49 1.68 35.22 89.43
N ALA A 50 2.41 34.61 90.35
CA ALA A 50 2.81 33.20 90.24
C ALA A 50 1.61 32.22 90.34
N ALA A 51 0.52 32.58 91.02
CA ALA A 51 -0.72 31.81 90.99
C ALA A 51 -1.45 31.94 89.64
N GLU A 52 -1.47 33.13 89.05
CA GLU A 52 -2.03 33.41 87.73
C GLU A 52 -1.25 32.73 86.60
N GLU A 53 0.09 32.78 86.61
CA GLU A 53 0.95 32.08 85.65
C GLU A 53 0.74 30.55 85.72
N ARG A 54 0.57 29.98 86.91
CA ARG A 54 0.21 28.55 87.06
C ARG A 54 -1.19 28.24 86.51
N ARG A 55 -2.16 29.13 86.73
CA ARG A 55 -3.53 28.99 86.18
C ARG A 55 -3.48 28.99 84.64
N GLN A 56 -2.80 29.98 84.06
CA GLN A 56 -2.62 30.10 82.61
C GLN A 56 -1.85 28.92 82.01
N SER A 57 -0.80 28.43 82.67
CA SER A 57 -0.04 27.25 82.22
C SER A 57 -0.90 25.98 82.17
N LEU A 58 -1.71 25.73 83.21
CA LEU A 58 -2.67 24.60 83.23
C LEU A 58 -3.76 24.74 82.17
N GLU A 59 -4.24 25.95 81.91
CA GLU A 59 -5.22 26.24 80.87
C GLU A 59 -4.64 26.05 79.46
N GLN A 60 -3.44 26.56 79.21
CA GLN A 60 -2.68 26.32 77.97
C GLN A 60 -2.41 24.83 77.75
N GLN A 61 -2.06 24.07 78.79
CA GLN A 61 -1.86 22.61 78.68
C GLN A 61 -3.15 21.89 78.27
N LYS A 62 -4.30 22.28 78.85
CA LYS A 62 -5.63 21.75 78.46
C LYS A 62 -5.98 22.09 77.01
N ILE A 63 -5.74 23.33 76.58
CA ILE A 63 -5.97 23.78 75.19
C ILE A 63 -5.07 23.02 74.22
N GLN A 64 -3.78 22.85 74.54
CA GLN A 64 -2.84 22.07 73.72
C GLN A 64 -3.25 20.59 73.63
N PHE A 65 -3.73 19.98 74.72
CA PHE A 65 -4.24 18.62 74.70
C PHE A 65 -5.49 18.49 73.81
N ALA A 66 -6.47 19.38 73.98
CA ALA A 66 -7.67 19.42 73.14
C ALA A 66 -7.34 19.66 71.65
N ALA A 67 -6.35 20.50 71.34
CA ALA A 67 -5.88 20.73 69.98
C ALA A 67 -5.20 19.46 69.39
N LYS A 68 -4.38 18.76 70.17
CA LYS A 68 -3.76 17.49 69.73
C LYS A 68 -4.80 16.41 69.42
N GLU A 69 -5.79 16.22 70.29
CA GLU A 69 -6.86 15.25 70.06
C GLU A 69 -7.74 15.64 68.86
N LYS A 70 -8.05 16.94 68.69
CA LYS A 70 -8.76 17.44 67.50
C LYS A 70 -7.97 17.16 66.21
N ASN A 71 -6.67 17.43 66.19
CA ASN A 71 -5.82 17.16 65.03
C ASN A 71 -5.77 15.66 64.72
N ARG A 72 -5.65 14.80 65.75
CA ARG A 72 -5.66 13.34 65.58
C ARG A 72 -6.98 12.84 64.96
N VAL A 73 -8.12 13.37 65.39
CA VAL A 73 -9.43 13.04 64.81
C VAL A 73 -9.49 13.49 63.34
N GLN A 74 -8.97 14.68 63.01
CA GLN A 74 -8.90 15.16 61.63
C GLN A 74 -7.97 14.32 60.75
N GLU A 75 -6.80 13.89 61.24
CA GLU A 75 -5.89 13.00 60.52
C GLU A 75 -6.51 11.63 60.24
N VAL A 76 -7.22 11.05 61.21
CA VAL A 76 -7.91 9.76 61.04
C VAL A 76 -9.03 9.89 60.02
N LEU A 77 -9.82 10.96 60.07
CA LEU A 77 -10.88 11.22 59.10
C LEU A 77 -10.31 11.42 57.68
N ALA A 78 -9.24 12.20 57.54
CA ALA A 78 -8.59 12.44 56.25
C ALA A 78 -8.01 11.14 55.65
N LYS A 79 -7.38 10.29 56.47
CA LYS A 79 -6.89 8.97 56.04
C LYS A 79 -8.03 8.03 55.61
N SER A 80 -9.14 8.01 56.36
CA SER A 80 -10.34 7.25 55.99
C SER A 80 -10.88 7.68 54.62
N MET A 81 -10.96 8.99 54.37
CA MET A 81 -11.39 9.53 53.07
C MET A 81 -10.40 9.20 51.95
N GLU A 82 -9.09 9.28 52.20
CA GLU A 82 -8.07 8.92 51.21
C GLU A 82 -8.14 7.43 50.81
N GLU A 83 -8.35 6.54 51.79
CA GLU A 83 -8.54 5.11 51.56
C GLU A 83 -9.83 4.81 50.79
N GLU A 84 -10.95 5.46 51.12
CA GLU A 84 -12.20 5.38 50.37
C GLU A 84 -12.05 5.86 48.92
N GLU A 85 -11.40 7.01 48.70
CA GLU A 85 -11.11 7.53 47.37
C GLU A 85 -10.17 6.63 46.57
N LYS A 86 -9.18 6.03 47.23
CA LYS A 86 -8.25 5.07 46.61
C LYS A 86 -8.99 3.80 46.18
N PHE A 87 -9.81 3.23 47.07
CA PHE A 87 -10.64 2.06 46.78
C PHE A 87 -11.62 2.35 45.63
N ALA A 88 -12.31 3.49 45.65
CA ALA A 88 -13.22 3.91 44.58
C ALA A 88 -12.51 4.06 43.22
N ARG A 89 -11.29 4.64 43.22
CA ARG A 89 -10.44 4.73 42.01
C ARG A 89 -10.02 3.35 41.50
N GLU A 90 -9.57 2.45 42.37
CA GLU A 90 -9.14 1.09 42.00
C GLU A 90 -10.29 0.25 41.44
N VAL A 91 -11.47 0.27 42.08
CA VAL A 91 -12.68 -0.41 41.61
C VAL A 91 -13.12 0.13 40.24
N LYS A 92 -13.15 1.46 40.08
CA LYS A 92 -13.49 2.11 38.79
C LYS A 92 -12.50 1.76 37.69
N ALA A 93 -11.20 1.73 37.99
CA ALA A 93 -10.16 1.35 37.03
C ALA A 93 -10.24 -0.15 36.66
N LYS A 94 -10.53 -1.03 37.62
CA LYS A 94 -10.73 -2.48 37.39
C LYS A 94 -11.96 -2.72 36.51
N LEU A 95 -13.08 -2.06 36.79
CA LEU A 95 -14.29 -2.14 35.96
C LEU A 95 -14.02 -1.64 34.54
N ARG A 96 -13.39 -0.48 34.38
CA ARG A 96 -13.05 0.07 33.05
C ARG A 96 -12.15 -0.88 32.26
N ARG A 97 -11.12 -1.46 32.87
CA ARG A 97 -10.24 -2.45 32.22
C ARG A 97 -11.02 -3.69 31.80
N SER A 98 -11.91 -4.20 32.65
CA SER A 98 -12.76 -5.37 32.33
C SER A 98 -13.68 -5.11 31.13
N LEU A 99 -14.29 -3.92 31.08
CA LEU A 99 -15.15 -3.51 29.96
C LEU A 99 -14.37 -3.35 28.65
N GLU A 100 -13.19 -2.73 28.69
CA GLU A 100 -12.36 -2.55 27.49
C GLU A 100 -11.88 -3.90 26.94
N VAL A 101 -11.36 -4.80 27.80
CA VAL A 101 -10.96 -6.17 27.39
C VAL A 101 -12.14 -6.95 26.81
N THR A 102 -13.34 -6.84 27.39
CA THR A 102 -14.55 -7.50 26.87
C THR A 102 -14.94 -6.96 25.48
N LYS A 103 -14.84 -5.63 25.30
CA LYS A 103 -15.10 -4.94 24.03
C LYS A 103 -14.05 -5.30 22.97
N GLU A 104 -12.77 -5.34 23.32
CA GLU A 104 -11.67 -5.76 22.44
C GLU A 104 -11.85 -7.22 21.99
N ASN A 105 -12.11 -8.15 22.91
CA ASN A 105 -12.38 -9.55 22.60
C ASN A 105 -13.58 -9.71 21.64
N ARG A 106 -14.68 -8.98 21.89
CA ARG A 106 -15.84 -8.97 21.00
C ARG A 106 -15.50 -8.40 19.61
N ASN A 107 -14.71 -7.34 19.55
CA ASN A 107 -14.28 -6.74 18.29
C ASN A 107 -13.35 -7.69 17.49
N LEU A 108 -12.41 -8.38 18.15
CA LEU A 108 -11.56 -9.39 17.53
C LEU A 108 -12.39 -10.56 16.96
N GLN A 109 -13.40 -11.03 17.68
CA GLN A 109 -14.31 -12.06 17.19
C GLN A 109 -15.08 -11.61 15.93
N ILE A 110 -15.60 -10.37 15.93
CA ILE A 110 -16.29 -9.78 14.77
C ILE A 110 -15.33 -9.62 13.59
N GLN A 111 -14.12 -9.11 13.83
CA GLN A 111 -13.09 -8.92 12.81
C GLN A 111 -12.64 -10.24 12.18
N ALA A 112 -12.52 -11.32 12.96
CA ALA A 112 -12.22 -12.66 12.48
C ALA A 112 -13.33 -13.23 11.59
N LEU A 113 -14.62 -13.02 11.95
CA LEU A 113 -15.76 -13.40 11.11
C LEU A 113 -15.81 -12.58 9.81
N GLN A 114 -15.55 -11.27 9.87
CA GLN A 114 -15.44 -10.40 8.71
C GLN A 114 -14.22 -10.73 7.82
N GLY A 115 -13.14 -11.26 8.39
CA GLY A 115 -12.00 -11.82 7.64
C GLY A 115 -12.44 -13.02 6.79
N LYS A 116 -12.97 -14.06 7.45
CA LYS A 116 -13.48 -15.27 6.79
C LYS A 116 -14.53 -14.99 5.71
N LEU A 117 -15.42 -14.02 5.95
CA LEU A 117 -16.43 -13.63 4.96
C LEU A 117 -15.80 -12.96 3.72
N ARG A 118 -14.77 -12.11 3.92
CA ARG A 118 -14.03 -11.51 2.80
C ARG A 118 -13.25 -12.55 2.00
N GLU A 119 -12.57 -13.48 2.66
CA GLU A 119 -11.87 -14.60 2.02
C GLU A 119 -12.83 -15.50 1.20
N HIS A 120 -14.04 -15.73 1.71
CA HIS A 120 -15.08 -16.45 0.98
C HIS A 120 -15.53 -15.67 -0.27
N LEU A 121 -15.78 -14.36 -0.15
CA LEU A 121 -16.16 -13.51 -1.29
C LEU A 121 -15.06 -13.48 -2.36
N THR A 122 -13.80 -13.29 -1.99
CA THR A 122 -12.69 -13.31 -2.97
C THR A 122 -12.57 -14.67 -3.65
N LYS A 123 -12.77 -15.78 -2.93
CA LYS A 123 -12.75 -17.12 -3.52
C LYS A 123 -13.93 -17.36 -4.47
N VAL A 124 -15.11 -16.84 -4.15
CA VAL A 124 -16.28 -16.87 -5.04
C VAL A 124 -16.03 -16.04 -6.30
N GLU A 125 -15.47 -14.83 -6.18
CA GLU A 125 -15.05 -14.01 -7.34
C GLU A 125 -14.00 -14.70 -8.21
N GLU A 126 -13.01 -15.37 -7.61
CA GLU A 126 -12.04 -16.16 -8.37
C GLU A 126 -12.71 -17.30 -9.15
N VAL A 127 -13.68 -18.00 -8.57
CA VAL A 127 -14.44 -19.05 -9.26
C VAL A 127 -15.27 -18.46 -10.40
N TYR A 128 -15.92 -17.31 -10.20
CA TYR A 128 -16.61 -16.61 -11.28
C TYR A 128 -15.67 -16.17 -12.40
N LYS A 129 -14.51 -15.58 -12.07
CA LYS A 129 -13.49 -15.19 -13.06
C LYS A 129 -12.94 -16.39 -13.82
N LYS A 130 -12.63 -17.51 -13.13
CA LYS A 130 -12.18 -18.76 -13.77
C LYS A 130 -13.25 -19.32 -14.71
N SER A 131 -14.51 -19.36 -14.26
CA SER A 131 -15.65 -19.78 -15.09
C SER A 131 -15.83 -18.89 -16.33
N ASP A 132 -15.77 -17.57 -16.17
CA ASP A 132 -15.86 -16.61 -17.26
C ASP A 132 -14.68 -16.72 -18.24
N THR A 133 -13.45 -16.97 -17.77
CA THR A 133 -12.30 -17.25 -18.65
C THR A 133 -12.41 -18.60 -19.37
N MET A 134 -13.02 -19.62 -18.76
CA MET A 134 -13.29 -20.91 -19.40
C MET A 134 -14.49 -20.88 -20.34
N ALA A 135 -15.46 -19.98 -20.12
CA ALA A 135 -16.55 -19.72 -21.06
C ALA A 135 -16.06 -18.90 -22.25
N LYS A 136 -15.14 -17.95 -22.00
CA LYS A 136 -14.37 -17.20 -23.00
C LYS A 136 -13.08 -17.94 -23.36
N ASP A 137 -13.16 -19.26 -23.56
CA ASP A 137 -12.01 -20.05 -24.00
C ASP A 137 -11.69 -19.66 -25.46
N LEU A 138 -10.94 -18.57 -25.60
CA LEU A 138 -10.41 -18.03 -26.86
C LEU A 138 -9.69 -19.12 -27.66
N GLN A 139 -9.14 -20.11 -26.96
CA GLN A 139 -8.55 -21.31 -27.57
C GLN A 139 -9.53 -22.12 -28.41
N LEU A 140 -10.83 -22.15 -28.13
CA LEU A 140 -11.81 -22.90 -28.92
C LEU A 140 -12.12 -22.16 -30.23
N GLU A 141 -12.40 -20.86 -30.14
CA GLU A 141 -12.57 -19.96 -31.31
C GLU A 141 -11.31 -19.95 -32.19
N GLU A 142 -10.13 -19.82 -31.59
CA GLU A 142 -8.84 -19.87 -32.29
C GLU A 142 -8.62 -21.24 -32.97
N LYS A 143 -8.91 -22.36 -32.30
CA LYS A 143 -8.83 -23.71 -32.90
C LYS A 143 -9.83 -23.92 -34.04
N ILE A 144 -11.01 -23.29 -33.98
CA ILE A 144 -12.00 -23.32 -35.07
C ILE A 144 -11.47 -22.50 -36.25
N THR A 145 -10.98 -21.29 -35.99
CA THR A 145 -10.43 -20.37 -37.00
C THR A 145 -9.24 -21.00 -37.73
N GLN A 146 -8.24 -21.49 -37.00
CA GLN A 146 -7.08 -22.21 -37.56
C GLN A 146 -7.48 -23.42 -38.41
N LYS A 147 -8.52 -24.17 -38.03
CA LYS A 147 -9.05 -25.29 -38.83
C LYS A 147 -9.73 -24.83 -40.11
N LEU A 148 -10.46 -23.71 -40.08
CA LEU A 148 -11.09 -23.14 -41.27
C LEU A 148 -10.04 -22.60 -42.24
N GLU A 149 -9.06 -21.84 -41.74
CA GLU A 149 -7.93 -21.32 -42.51
C GLU A 149 -7.14 -22.45 -43.17
N ALA A 150 -6.68 -23.45 -42.41
CA ALA A 150 -5.95 -24.60 -42.96
C ALA A 150 -6.78 -25.40 -43.98
N SER A 151 -8.10 -25.51 -43.80
CA SER A 151 -9.00 -26.15 -44.77
C SER A 151 -9.12 -25.33 -46.06
N GLU A 152 -9.21 -24.00 -45.94
CA GLU A 152 -9.24 -23.08 -47.08
C GLU A 152 -7.91 -23.05 -47.84
N GLU A 153 -6.77 -22.98 -47.14
CA GLU A 153 -5.44 -23.06 -47.76
C GLU A 153 -5.28 -24.35 -48.57
N ASN A 154 -5.67 -25.51 -48.01
CA ASN A 154 -5.64 -26.78 -48.71
C ASN A 154 -6.55 -26.79 -49.95
N ARG A 155 -7.78 -26.26 -49.84
CA ARG A 155 -8.71 -26.11 -50.98
C ARG A 155 -8.12 -25.21 -52.07
N ASN A 156 -7.55 -24.07 -51.68
CA ASN A 156 -6.97 -23.10 -52.60
C ASN A 156 -5.71 -23.67 -53.28
N ALA A 157 -4.85 -24.40 -52.55
CA ALA A 157 -3.69 -25.10 -53.11
C ALA A 157 -4.09 -26.16 -54.14
N GLN A 158 -5.14 -26.94 -53.87
CA GLN A 158 -5.68 -27.92 -54.84
C GLN A 158 -6.22 -27.25 -56.10
N ILE A 159 -6.96 -26.14 -55.97
CA ILE A 159 -7.47 -25.36 -57.09
C ILE A 159 -6.32 -24.76 -57.91
N GLN A 160 -5.32 -24.17 -57.26
CA GLN A 160 -4.13 -23.60 -57.95
C GLN A 160 -3.31 -24.67 -58.67
N ALA A 161 -3.17 -25.86 -58.11
CA ALA A 161 -2.53 -26.99 -58.77
C ALA A 161 -3.30 -27.44 -60.02
N LEU A 162 -4.63 -27.47 -59.98
CA LEU A 162 -5.47 -27.77 -61.14
C LEU A 162 -5.35 -26.68 -62.22
N LEU A 163 -5.46 -25.40 -61.84
CA LEU A 163 -5.31 -24.26 -62.76
C LEU A 163 -3.93 -24.24 -63.43
N THR A 164 -2.86 -24.58 -62.70
CA THR A 164 -1.50 -24.67 -63.24
C THR A 164 -1.39 -25.79 -64.28
N ARG A 165 -1.99 -26.97 -64.04
CA ARG A 165 -2.04 -28.06 -65.04
C ARG A 165 -2.80 -27.63 -66.30
N LEU A 166 -3.95 -26.96 -66.14
CA LEU A 166 -4.75 -26.46 -67.27
C LEU A 166 -3.99 -25.41 -68.09
N ARG A 167 -3.30 -24.47 -67.44
CA ARG A 167 -2.44 -23.48 -68.10
C ARG A 167 -1.28 -24.15 -68.86
N ASN A 168 -0.64 -25.15 -68.27
CA ASN A 168 0.43 -25.90 -68.92
C ASN A 168 -0.07 -26.68 -70.15
N HIS A 169 -1.26 -27.29 -70.05
CA HIS A 169 -1.88 -27.98 -71.19
C HIS A 169 -2.27 -27.01 -72.30
N ALA A 170 -2.89 -25.86 -71.98
CA ALA A 170 -3.21 -24.82 -72.95
C ALA A 170 -1.96 -24.31 -73.68
N LYS A 171 -0.86 -24.07 -72.95
CA LYS A 171 0.43 -23.70 -73.55
C LYS A 171 0.98 -24.80 -74.47
N HIS A 172 0.90 -26.07 -74.07
CA HIS A 172 1.36 -27.17 -74.91
C HIS A 172 0.56 -27.29 -76.22
N ILE A 173 -0.76 -27.08 -76.17
CA ILE A 173 -1.61 -27.00 -77.37
C ILE A 173 -1.15 -25.85 -78.28
N GLU A 174 -0.90 -24.67 -77.71
CA GLU A 174 -0.38 -23.51 -78.45
C GLU A 174 0.97 -23.80 -79.12
N ASP A 175 1.90 -24.41 -78.39
CA ASP A 175 3.22 -24.81 -78.90
C ASP A 175 3.11 -25.85 -80.05
N VAL A 176 2.19 -26.82 -79.95
CA VAL A 176 1.90 -27.81 -81.00
C VAL A 176 1.25 -27.17 -82.23
N CYS A 177 0.29 -26.26 -82.05
CA CYS A 177 -0.33 -25.52 -83.14
C CYS A 177 0.69 -24.67 -83.90
N LYS A 178 1.56 -23.94 -83.18
CA LYS A 178 2.67 -23.16 -83.75
C LYS A 178 3.67 -24.04 -84.50
N ALA A 179 4.02 -25.21 -83.95
CA ALA A 179 4.90 -26.17 -84.62
C ALA A 179 4.29 -26.67 -85.94
N SER A 180 2.99 -27.01 -85.94
CA SER A 180 2.26 -27.43 -87.13
C SER A 180 2.20 -26.32 -88.20
N GLU A 181 1.88 -25.09 -87.81
CA GLU A 181 1.83 -23.93 -88.71
C GLU A 181 3.21 -23.64 -89.35
N ASN A 182 4.29 -23.74 -88.56
CA ASN A 182 5.66 -23.59 -89.07
C ASN A 182 6.06 -24.71 -90.04
N ILE A 183 5.60 -25.94 -89.82
CA ILE A 183 5.81 -27.06 -90.76
C ILE A 183 5.07 -26.79 -92.07
N SER A 184 3.82 -26.29 -92.02
CA SER A 184 3.07 -25.91 -93.23
C SER A 184 3.80 -24.83 -94.03
N LYS A 185 4.11 -23.69 -93.40
CA LYS A 185 4.81 -22.56 -94.02
C LYS A 185 6.15 -22.97 -94.65
N THR A 186 6.99 -23.69 -93.91
CA THR A 186 8.29 -24.15 -94.46
C THR A 186 8.14 -25.23 -95.53
N SER A 187 7.00 -25.94 -95.61
CA SER A 187 6.70 -26.84 -96.73
C SER A 187 6.22 -26.09 -97.98
N GLU A 188 5.38 -25.06 -97.80
CA GLU A 188 4.90 -24.16 -98.85
C GLU A 188 6.07 -23.39 -99.47
N GLU A 189 6.94 -22.78 -98.65
CA GLU A 189 8.19 -22.13 -99.08
C GLU A 189 9.08 -23.06 -99.90
N LYS A 190 9.23 -24.33 -99.51
CA LYS A 190 10.01 -25.33 -100.27
C LYS A 190 9.37 -25.69 -101.60
N ILE A 191 8.04 -25.66 -101.72
CA ILE A 191 7.32 -25.90 -102.97
C ILE A 191 7.49 -24.69 -103.90
N ILE A 192 7.27 -23.47 -103.38
CA ILE A 192 7.46 -22.21 -104.12
C ILE A 192 8.90 -22.11 -104.64
N LEU A 193 9.91 -22.33 -103.79
CA LEU A 193 11.32 -22.29 -104.20
C LEU A 193 11.65 -23.31 -105.30
N LYS A 194 11.05 -24.51 -105.25
CA LYS A 194 11.20 -25.51 -106.33
C LYS A 194 10.55 -25.04 -107.64
N MET A 195 9.38 -24.41 -107.58
CA MET A 195 8.70 -23.85 -108.75
C MET A 195 9.49 -22.68 -109.35
N GLU A 196 9.99 -21.75 -108.53
CA GLU A 196 10.83 -20.65 -108.98
C GLU A 196 12.11 -21.14 -109.65
N ASN A 197 12.81 -22.12 -109.07
CA ASN A 197 14.03 -22.67 -109.66
C ASN A 197 13.72 -23.41 -110.98
N ALA A 198 12.58 -24.11 -111.08
CA ALA A 198 12.16 -24.72 -112.34
C ALA A 198 11.83 -23.66 -113.42
N LEU A 199 11.23 -22.53 -113.05
CA LEU A 199 10.97 -21.41 -113.95
C LEU A 199 12.28 -20.74 -114.40
N LYS A 200 13.19 -20.41 -113.47
CA LYS A 200 14.52 -19.84 -113.76
C LYS A 200 15.31 -20.73 -114.73
N ASN A 201 15.41 -22.03 -114.45
CA ASN A 201 16.09 -22.99 -115.34
C ASN A 201 15.45 -23.05 -116.75
N ARG A 202 14.12 -22.92 -116.83
CA ARG A 202 13.39 -22.90 -118.11
C ARG A 202 13.61 -21.59 -118.88
N GLU A 203 13.64 -20.46 -118.19
CA GLU A 203 13.98 -19.15 -118.77
C GLU A 203 15.42 -19.11 -119.27
N GLU A 204 16.37 -19.66 -118.52
CA GLU A 204 17.77 -19.80 -118.93
C GLU A 204 17.90 -20.68 -120.17
N TYR A 205 17.19 -21.82 -120.23
CA TYR A 205 17.16 -22.67 -121.42
C TYR A 205 16.61 -21.93 -122.65
N TYR A 206 15.49 -21.20 -122.51
CA TYR A 206 14.95 -20.40 -123.62
C TYR A 206 15.87 -19.24 -124.00
N ARG A 207 16.53 -18.59 -123.03
CA ARG A 207 17.51 -17.51 -123.30
C ARG A 207 18.69 -18.05 -124.10
N ALA A 208 19.27 -19.17 -123.68
CA ALA A 208 20.36 -19.83 -124.41
C ALA A 208 19.94 -20.28 -125.82
N LEU A 209 18.68 -20.72 -126.00
CA LEU A 209 18.13 -21.05 -127.32
C LEU A 209 17.96 -19.79 -128.20
N GLN A 210 17.45 -18.69 -127.64
CA GLN A 210 17.33 -17.41 -128.34
C GLN A 210 18.68 -16.80 -128.70
N GLU A 211 19.70 -16.97 -127.86
CA GLU A 211 21.07 -16.53 -128.16
C GLU A 211 21.65 -17.29 -129.34
N ARG A 212 21.55 -18.63 -129.38
CA ARG A 212 21.95 -19.42 -130.56
C ARG A 212 21.22 -19.01 -131.83
N LEU A 213 19.93 -18.69 -131.75
CA LEU A 213 19.15 -18.20 -132.90
C LEU A 213 19.68 -16.84 -133.38
N LYS A 214 19.93 -15.89 -132.47
CA LYS A 214 20.52 -14.58 -132.79
C LYS A 214 21.95 -14.69 -133.35
N GLU A 215 22.76 -15.62 -132.85
CA GLU A 215 24.08 -15.92 -133.42
C GLU A 215 23.97 -16.46 -134.84
N HIS A 216 23.02 -17.36 -135.10
CA HIS A 216 22.76 -17.90 -136.42
C HIS A 216 22.26 -16.80 -137.39
N GLU A 217 21.37 -15.91 -136.94
CA GLU A 217 20.94 -14.72 -137.70
C GLU A 217 22.11 -13.78 -138.01
N LYS A 218 22.93 -13.42 -137.01
CA LYS A 218 24.15 -12.62 -137.21
C LYS A 218 25.09 -13.25 -138.24
N LYS A 219 25.25 -14.58 -138.21
CA LYS A 219 26.09 -15.31 -139.18
C LYS A 219 25.50 -15.30 -140.59
N ILE A 220 24.18 -15.40 -140.73
CA ILE A 220 23.47 -15.20 -142.02
C ILE A 220 23.67 -13.76 -142.51
N GLU A 221 23.52 -12.75 -141.66
CA GLU A 221 23.76 -11.36 -142.02
C GLU A 221 25.20 -11.11 -142.44
N GLU A 222 26.18 -11.64 -141.72
CA GLU A 222 27.60 -11.53 -142.04
C GLU A 222 27.90 -12.16 -143.41
N VAL A 223 27.36 -13.35 -143.68
CA VAL A 223 27.44 -13.98 -145.01
C VAL A 223 26.75 -13.13 -146.10
N ARG A 224 25.61 -12.50 -145.80
CA ARG A 224 24.96 -11.54 -146.73
C ARG A 224 25.80 -10.29 -146.96
N ARG A 225 26.40 -9.72 -145.91
CA ARG A 225 27.29 -8.55 -145.96
C ARG A 225 28.52 -8.86 -146.81
N ASN A 226 29.14 -10.01 -146.58
CA ASN A 226 30.26 -10.52 -147.37
C ASN A 226 29.86 -10.74 -148.84
N LYS A 227 28.66 -11.28 -149.10
CA LYS A 227 28.16 -11.44 -150.47
C LYS A 227 27.83 -10.11 -151.16
N MET A 228 27.33 -9.10 -150.45
CA MET A 228 27.15 -7.74 -150.98
C MET A 228 28.49 -7.10 -151.33
N SER A 229 29.50 -7.18 -150.46
CA SER A 229 30.85 -6.65 -150.75
C SER A 229 31.56 -7.38 -151.90
N ILE A 230 31.31 -8.68 -152.09
CA ILE A 230 31.78 -9.43 -153.26
C ILE A 230 31.01 -9.00 -154.53
N SER A 231 29.69 -8.79 -154.42
CA SER A 231 28.85 -8.38 -155.56
C SER A 231 29.17 -6.97 -156.10
N THR A 232 29.79 -6.11 -155.29
CA THR A 232 30.30 -4.79 -155.73
C THR A 232 31.76 -4.83 -156.19
N GLY A 233 32.39 -6.00 -156.22
CA GLY A 233 33.83 -6.17 -156.44
C GLY A 233 34.26 -6.97 -157.67
N SER A 234 33.33 -7.38 -158.57
CA SER A 234 33.69 -8.13 -159.79
C SER A 234 32.73 -7.88 -160.94
N ILE A 235 32.99 -6.80 -161.67
CA ILE A 235 33.04 -6.71 -163.15
C ILE A 235 33.45 -5.27 -163.53
N GLN A 236 34.33 -4.96 -164.49
CA GLN A 236 35.36 -5.76 -165.20
C GLN A 236 34.97 -7.17 -165.67
#